data_AF-A0A7V3HNH7-F1
#
_entry.id   AF-A0A7V3HNH7-F1
#
_cell.length_a   1.000
_cell.length_b   1.000
_cell.length_c   1.000
_cell.angle_alpha   90.00
_cell.angle_beta   90.00
_cell.angle_gamma   90.00
#
_symmetry.space_group_name_H-M   'P 1'
#
loop_
_entity.id
_entity.type
_entity.pdbx_description
1 polymer ?
#
loop_
_entity_poly.entity_id
_entity_poly.type
_entity_poly.pdbx_seq_one_letter_code
_entity_poly.pdbx_strand_id
1 'polypeptide(L)'
;MPRRTLRKVITLEGIGVHTGARARLTIGPGRPGEGFLFVSEGTEIPATLESVSSADRRTDISAGGKTVMTVEHILSALAGMGIDDATVAIEGPEIPFFDGSALPIATAIAESGTSELPGEPRTMGVNEEMSLRFGDAWFRLWPSESLEITCTIKYDHPFIPEQTASFTISPETYLREIAPARTYIFREEAEEIISRGLGKGGSLECVLVITQEGYMNEPRFPDEPARHKLMDMIGDLALVGARLALGLEATRPGHRANHALAGFIREKGVII
;
A
#
# COMPACT_ATOMS: atom_id res chain seq x y z
N MET A 1 7.48 -14.67 -17.70
CA MET A 1 8.22 -13.38 -17.85
C MET A 1 9.27 -13.32 -16.75
N PRO A 2 10.45 -12.71 -16.98
CA PRO A 2 11.47 -12.62 -15.94
C PRO A 2 11.02 -11.75 -14.76
N ARG A 3 11.61 -11.99 -13.59
CA ARG A 3 11.43 -11.15 -12.41
C ARG A 3 11.99 -9.75 -12.65
N ARG A 4 11.40 -8.74 -12.03
CA ARG A 4 11.78 -7.33 -12.18
C ARG A 4 12.29 -6.76 -10.86
N THR A 5 13.33 -5.97 -10.95
CA THR A 5 13.87 -5.19 -9.85
C THR A 5 14.21 -3.76 -10.29
N LEU A 6 14.63 -2.91 -9.37
CA LEU A 6 15.12 -1.56 -9.69
C LEU A 6 16.45 -1.66 -10.43
N ARG A 7 16.66 -0.78 -11.42
CA ARG A 7 17.94 -0.70 -12.16
C ARG A 7 19.00 0.09 -11.37
N LYS A 8 18.58 1.07 -10.58
CA LYS A 8 19.46 1.94 -9.80
C LYS A 8 18.94 2.04 -8.37
N VAL A 9 19.84 2.30 -7.45
CA VAL A 9 19.48 2.63 -6.06
C VAL A 9 18.82 4.01 -6.03
N ILE A 10 17.71 4.11 -5.31
CA ILE A 10 16.98 5.34 -5.00
C ILE A 10 17.23 5.68 -3.53
N THR A 11 17.37 6.95 -3.20
CA THR A 11 17.37 7.42 -1.80
C THR A 11 16.46 8.63 -1.65
N LEU A 12 15.55 8.55 -0.70
CA LEU A 12 14.58 9.59 -0.37
C LEU A 12 14.66 9.89 1.13
N GLU A 13 14.42 11.13 1.51
CA GLU A 13 14.33 11.55 2.91
C GLU A 13 12.99 12.23 3.17
N GLY A 14 12.47 12.07 4.37
CA GLY A 14 11.29 12.79 4.82
C GLY A 14 10.99 12.53 6.28
N ILE A 15 9.74 12.70 6.68
CA ILE A 15 9.27 12.49 8.05
C ILE A 15 8.17 11.45 8.07
N GLY A 16 8.11 10.65 9.14
CA GLY A 16 6.98 9.76 9.39
C GLY A 16 5.73 10.52 9.85
N VAL A 17 4.54 10.11 9.42
CA VAL A 17 3.29 10.83 9.73
C VAL A 17 2.91 10.70 11.19
N HIS A 18 3.13 9.54 11.80
CA HIS A 18 2.75 9.32 13.19
C HIS A 18 3.82 9.81 14.16
N THR A 19 5.07 9.43 13.90
CA THR A 19 6.20 9.70 14.79
C THR A 19 6.71 11.14 14.67
N GLY A 20 6.57 11.76 13.50
CA GLY A 20 7.22 13.03 13.16
C GLY A 20 8.75 12.93 13.07
N ALA A 21 9.31 11.71 13.17
CA ALA A 21 10.74 11.48 13.11
C ALA A 21 11.22 11.58 11.66
N ARG A 22 12.43 12.12 11.46
CA ARG A 22 13.10 12.04 10.16
C ARG A 22 13.47 10.59 9.87
N ALA A 23 13.30 10.19 8.62
CA ALA A 23 13.76 8.91 8.12
C ALA A 23 14.40 9.05 6.73
N ARG A 24 15.38 8.18 6.48
CA ARG A 24 15.98 7.98 5.15
C ARG A 24 15.55 6.61 4.65
N LEU A 25 15.02 6.60 3.43
CA LEU A 25 14.58 5.42 2.71
C LEU A 25 15.51 5.18 1.53
N THR A 26 16.14 4.01 1.47
CA THR A 26 16.97 3.59 0.34
C THR A 26 16.40 2.32 -0.27
N ILE A 27 16.05 2.38 -1.56
CA ILE A 27 15.47 1.26 -2.30
C ILE A 27 16.49 0.83 -3.36
N GLY A 28 16.92 -0.42 -3.30
CA GLY A 28 17.91 -0.98 -4.21
C GLY A 28 17.41 -2.21 -4.97
N PRO A 29 18.22 -2.70 -5.93
CA PRO A 29 17.95 -3.98 -6.57
C PRO A 29 17.90 -5.11 -5.53
N GLY A 30 16.89 -5.95 -5.61
CA GLY A 30 16.75 -7.15 -4.77
C GLY A 30 17.47 -8.37 -5.37
N ARG A 31 17.55 -9.45 -4.59
CA ARG A 31 18.04 -10.75 -5.07
C ARG A 31 16.91 -11.53 -5.77
N PRO A 32 17.21 -12.38 -6.77
CA PRO A 32 16.18 -13.18 -7.44
C PRO A 32 15.42 -14.05 -6.43
N GLY A 33 14.10 -13.86 -6.32
CA GLY A 33 13.26 -14.67 -5.43
C GLY A 33 13.11 -14.13 -4.01
N GLU A 34 13.76 -13.01 -3.69
CA GLU A 34 13.74 -12.41 -2.35
C GLU A 34 12.39 -11.78 -2.00
N GLY A 35 11.65 -11.29 -2.99
CA GLY A 35 10.48 -10.45 -2.74
C GLY A 35 10.89 -9.05 -2.26
N PHE A 36 10.01 -8.41 -1.49
CA PHE A 36 10.32 -7.14 -0.84
C PHE A 36 10.93 -7.40 0.54
N LEU A 37 12.21 -7.07 0.70
CA LEU A 37 12.95 -7.25 1.92
C LEU A 37 13.27 -5.90 2.55
N PHE A 38 12.77 -5.65 3.76
CA PHE A 38 13.13 -4.47 4.52
C PHE A 38 14.37 -4.73 5.37
N VAL A 39 15.19 -3.70 5.56
CA VAL A 39 16.38 -3.75 6.41
C VAL A 39 16.35 -2.54 7.34
N SER A 40 16.24 -2.79 8.64
CA SER A 40 16.26 -1.76 9.68
C SER A 40 17.34 -2.09 10.71
N GLU A 41 18.29 -1.19 10.91
CA GLU A 41 19.43 -1.37 11.82
C GLU A 41 20.16 -2.72 11.63
N GLY A 42 20.34 -3.14 10.37
CA GLY A 42 20.97 -4.40 9.99
C GLY A 42 20.11 -5.66 10.17
N THR A 43 18.86 -5.51 10.62
CA THR A 43 17.90 -6.62 10.73
C THR A 43 17.07 -6.72 9.46
N GLU A 44 17.07 -7.89 8.84
CA GLU A 44 16.23 -8.24 7.70
C GLU A 44 14.79 -8.55 8.15
N ILE A 45 13.80 -7.92 7.51
CA ILE A 45 12.36 -8.06 7.79
C ILE A 45 11.66 -8.32 6.45
N PRO A 46 11.36 -9.58 6.10
CA PRO A 46 10.62 -9.90 4.88
C PRO A 46 9.23 -9.28 4.91
N ALA A 47 8.78 -8.64 3.84
CA ALA A 47 7.41 -8.11 3.75
C ALA A 47 6.41 -9.23 3.41
N THR A 48 6.09 -10.04 4.41
CA THR A 48 5.09 -11.11 4.32
C THR A 48 4.08 -10.97 5.45
N LEU A 49 2.95 -11.69 5.34
CA LEU A 49 1.93 -11.70 6.40
C LEU A 49 2.46 -12.12 7.77
N GLU A 50 3.47 -12.99 7.81
CA GLU A 50 4.10 -13.46 9.06
C GLU A 50 4.85 -12.34 9.79
N SER A 51 5.33 -11.34 9.07
CA SER A 51 6.02 -10.19 9.66
C SER A 51 5.04 -9.11 10.12
N VAL A 52 3.75 -9.20 9.79
CA VAL A 52 2.77 -8.17 10.12
C VAL A 52 2.59 -8.07 11.64
N SER A 53 2.77 -6.86 12.15
CA SER A 53 2.65 -6.50 13.57
C SER A 53 1.56 -5.44 13.81
N SER A 54 0.64 -5.30 12.85
CA SER A 54 -0.37 -4.24 12.66
C SER A 54 -0.73 -3.38 13.88
N ALA A 55 -0.75 -2.08 13.64
CA ALA A 55 -1.41 -1.09 14.49
C ALA A 55 -2.73 -0.64 13.85
N ASP A 56 -3.64 -0.06 14.64
CA ASP A 56 -4.86 0.51 14.08
C ASP A 56 -4.52 1.58 13.02
N ARG A 57 -5.17 1.48 11.85
CA ARG A 57 -5.09 2.42 10.70
C ARG A 57 -3.80 2.41 9.87
N ARG A 58 -2.90 1.44 10.04
CA ARG A 58 -1.71 1.27 9.20
C ARG A 58 -1.21 -0.18 9.18
N THR A 59 -0.19 -0.45 8.36
CA THR A 59 0.51 -1.72 8.34
C THR A 59 1.94 -1.54 8.82
N ASP A 60 2.28 -2.22 9.91
CA ASP A 60 3.63 -2.27 10.47
C ASP A 60 4.19 -3.69 10.29
N ILE A 61 5.47 -3.82 9.95
CA ILE A 61 6.16 -5.12 9.89
C ILE A 61 7.26 -5.20 10.92
N SER A 62 7.45 -6.38 11.52
CA SER A 62 8.44 -6.61 12.56
C SER A 62 9.13 -7.96 12.41
N ALA A 63 10.44 -7.98 12.64
CA ALA A 63 11.22 -9.19 12.84
C ALA A 63 12.46 -8.88 13.69
N GLY A 64 12.97 -9.87 14.43
CA GLY A 64 14.21 -9.70 15.22
C GLY A 64 14.16 -8.58 16.27
N GLY A 65 12.98 -8.22 16.77
CA GLY A 65 12.79 -7.10 17.71
C GLY A 65 12.90 -5.70 17.09
N LYS A 66 12.92 -5.61 15.75
CA LYS A 66 12.81 -4.36 15.00
C LYS A 66 11.45 -4.25 14.33
N THR A 67 10.97 -3.02 14.19
CA THR A 67 9.68 -2.70 13.57
C THR A 67 9.90 -1.58 12.55
N VAL A 68 9.27 -1.71 11.39
CA VAL A 68 9.15 -0.64 10.39
C VAL A 68 7.67 -0.29 10.28
N MET A 69 7.37 0.97 10.56
CA MET A 69 5.99 1.46 10.57
C MET A 69 5.52 1.98 9.22
N THR A 70 4.23 1.84 8.94
CA THR A 70 3.52 2.48 7.81
C THR A 70 4.08 2.02 6.44
N VAL A 71 4.15 0.72 6.19
CA VAL A 71 4.76 0.15 4.96
C VAL A 71 3.82 0.08 3.75
N GLU A 72 2.53 0.30 3.93
CA GLU A 72 1.49 0.15 2.92
C GLU A 72 1.78 0.97 1.64
N HIS A 73 2.19 2.24 1.74
CA HIS A 73 2.40 3.09 0.56
C HIS A 73 3.61 2.66 -0.28
N ILE A 74 4.72 2.27 0.37
CA ILE A 74 5.90 1.80 -0.35
C ILE A 74 5.66 0.43 -0.97
N LEU A 75 4.98 -0.48 -0.26
CA LEU A 75 4.59 -1.77 -0.81
C LEU A 75 3.66 -1.58 -2.02
N SER A 76 2.74 -0.63 -1.93
CA SER A 76 1.86 -0.26 -3.03
C SER A 76 2.67 0.24 -4.22
N ALA A 77 3.65 1.13 -4.01
CA ALA A 77 4.49 1.67 -5.08
C ALA A 77 5.31 0.57 -5.77
N LEU A 78 5.93 -0.33 -5.00
CA LEU A 78 6.72 -1.43 -5.54
C LEU A 78 5.84 -2.39 -6.37
N ALA A 79 4.72 -2.85 -5.80
CA ALA A 79 3.81 -3.78 -6.46
C ALA A 79 3.12 -3.15 -7.68
N GLY A 80 2.60 -1.93 -7.53
CA GLY A 80 1.90 -1.20 -8.60
C GLY A 80 2.80 -0.86 -9.78
N MET A 81 4.10 -0.60 -9.54
CA MET A 81 5.10 -0.39 -10.59
C MET A 81 5.66 -1.69 -11.18
N GLY A 82 5.20 -2.85 -10.70
CA GLY A 82 5.57 -4.17 -11.23
C GLY A 82 6.97 -4.62 -10.85
N ILE A 83 7.46 -4.22 -9.67
CA ILE A 83 8.69 -4.73 -9.06
C ILE A 83 8.36 -6.05 -8.35
N ASP A 84 9.22 -7.06 -8.50
CA ASP A 84 9.08 -8.35 -7.83
C ASP A 84 10.04 -8.51 -6.66
N ASP A 85 11.26 -8.00 -6.82
CA ASP A 85 12.32 -8.11 -5.82
C ASP A 85 12.93 -6.73 -5.55
N ALA A 86 13.03 -6.34 -4.29
CA ALA A 86 13.68 -5.11 -3.87
C ALA A 86 14.20 -5.22 -2.44
N THR A 87 15.38 -4.65 -2.19
CA THR A 87 15.88 -4.43 -0.84
C THR A 87 15.58 -2.99 -0.43
N VAL A 88 14.89 -2.81 0.69
CA VAL A 88 14.45 -1.53 1.23
C VAL A 88 15.16 -1.29 2.56
N ALA A 89 16.21 -0.47 2.57
CA ALA A 89 16.86 -0.05 3.80
C ALA A 89 16.17 1.21 4.36
N ILE A 90 15.92 1.21 5.68
CA ILE A 90 15.36 2.36 6.39
C ILE A 90 16.26 2.75 7.57
N GLU A 91 16.60 4.04 7.62
CA GLU A 91 17.15 4.69 8.80
C GLU A 91 16.05 5.53 9.44
N GLY A 92 15.54 5.10 10.58
CA GLY A 92 14.39 5.73 11.25
C GLY A 92 13.27 4.73 11.55
N PRO A 93 12.28 5.11 12.38
CA PRO A 93 11.26 4.17 12.86
C PRO A 93 10.06 3.98 11.90
N GLU A 94 9.86 4.89 10.96
CA GLU A 94 8.65 4.98 10.14
C GLU A 94 9.01 5.39 8.71
N ILE A 95 8.37 4.76 7.73
CA ILE A 95 8.56 5.12 6.32
C ILE A 95 8.21 6.61 6.13
N PRO A 96 9.05 7.40 5.45
CA PRO A 96 8.73 8.79 5.18
C PRO A 96 7.39 8.92 4.45
N PHE A 97 6.53 9.81 4.94
CA PHE A 97 5.17 9.95 4.44
C PHE A 97 5.05 10.82 3.20
N PHE A 98 6.08 11.61 2.91
CA PHE A 98 6.17 12.53 1.78
C PHE A 98 4.92 13.42 1.65
N ASP A 99 4.20 13.30 0.53
CA ASP A 99 2.97 14.03 0.25
C ASP A 99 1.72 13.22 0.63
N GLY A 100 1.88 12.14 1.41
CA GLY A 100 0.82 11.24 1.85
C GLY A 100 0.31 10.25 0.83
N SER A 101 0.91 10.23 -0.36
CA SER A 101 0.58 9.30 -1.44
C SER A 101 1.79 8.42 -1.76
N ALA A 102 1.61 7.46 -2.68
CA ALA A 102 2.71 6.64 -3.19
C ALA A 102 3.49 7.33 -4.34
N LEU A 103 3.01 8.46 -4.85
CA LEU A 103 3.56 9.12 -6.04
C LEU A 103 5.05 9.45 -5.93
N PRO A 104 5.58 10.00 -4.83
CA PRO A 104 7.02 10.30 -4.73
C PRO A 104 7.89 9.05 -4.92
N ILE A 105 7.46 7.91 -4.37
CA ILE A 105 8.16 6.64 -4.50
C ILE A 105 7.99 6.06 -5.91
N ALA A 106 6.76 6.06 -6.44
CA ALA A 106 6.45 5.54 -7.76
C ALA A 106 7.18 6.29 -8.87
N THR A 107 7.24 7.62 -8.79
CA THR A 107 8.02 8.47 -9.70
C THR A 107 9.50 8.14 -9.63
N ALA A 108 10.07 8.01 -8.42
CA ALA A 108 11.48 7.65 -8.28
C ALA A 108 11.78 6.25 -8.86
N ILE A 109 10.87 5.29 -8.69
CA ILE A 109 10.97 3.96 -9.32
C ILE A 109 10.98 4.09 -10.85
N ALA A 110 10.05 4.85 -11.42
CA ALA A 110 9.97 5.08 -12.86
C ALA A 110 11.27 5.72 -13.41
N GLU A 111 11.80 6.73 -12.72
CA GLU A 111 13.05 7.43 -13.09
C GLU A 111 14.29 6.52 -12.95
N SER A 112 14.30 5.65 -11.94
CA SER A 112 15.40 4.67 -11.77
C SER A 112 15.45 3.66 -12.92
N GLY A 113 14.29 3.35 -13.50
CA GLY A 113 14.08 2.26 -14.45
C GLY A 113 14.14 0.88 -13.79
N THR A 114 13.77 -0.15 -14.55
CA THR A 114 13.80 -1.54 -14.06
C THR A 114 14.86 -2.39 -14.74
N SER A 115 15.27 -3.47 -14.09
CA SER A 115 16.11 -4.52 -14.64
C SER A 115 15.49 -5.88 -14.40
N GLU A 116 15.85 -6.85 -15.26
CA GLU A 116 15.37 -8.21 -15.16
C GLU A 116 16.31 -9.05 -14.28
N LEU A 117 15.72 -9.98 -13.52
CA LEU A 117 16.42 -10.98 -12.73
C LEU A 117 16.06 -12.38 -13.25
N PRO A 118 16.97 -13.37 -13.10
CA PRO A 118 16.67 -14.75 -13.43
C PRO A 118 15.44 -15.30 -12.68
N GLY A 119 14.74 -16.22 -13.33
CA GLY A 119 13.55 -16.88 -12.77
C GLY A 119 12.26 -16.15 -13.12
N GLU A 120 11.14 -16.78 -12.79
CA GLU A 120 9.80 -16.23 -13.00
C GLU A 120 9.18 -15.81 -11.66
N PRO A 121 8.47 -14.68 -11.60
CA PRO A 121 7.71 -14.31 -10.42
C PRO A 121 6.54 -15.27 -10.25
N ARG A 122 6.28 -15.66 -9.01
CA ARG A 122 5.05 -16.41 -8.70
C ARG A 122 3.87 -15.49 -8.99
N THR A 123 2.91 -15.99 -9.75
CA THR A 123 1.63 -15.31 -9.96
C THR A 123 0.55 -16.14 -9.28
N MET A 124 -0.31 -15.48 -8.52
CA MET A 124 -1.39 -16.09 -7.78
C MET A 124 -2.72 -15.53 -8.27
N GLY A 125 -3.64 -16.42 -8.58
CA GLY A 125 -5.00 -16.08 -9.01
C GLY A 125 -6.02 -16.92 -8.26
N VAL A 126 -7.24 -16.92 -8.79
CA VAL A 126 -8.34 -17.78 -8.32
C VAL A 126 -8.92 -18.53 -9.52
N ASN A 127 -9.40 -19.76 -9.31
CA ASN A 127 -9.97 -20.59 -10.37
C ASN A 127 -11.49 -20.43 -10.53
N GLU A 128 -12.14 -19.90 -9.50
CA GLU A 128 -13.58 -19.68 -9.47
C GLU A 128 -13.89 -18.42 -8.68
N GLU A 129 -15.13 -17.96 -8.78
CA GLU A 129 -15.60 -16.83 -8.01
C GLU A 129 -15.66 -17.18 -6.51
N MET A 130 -15.12 -16.31 -5.67
CA MET A 130 -15.12 -16.47 -4.22
C MET A 130 -15.53 -15.17 -3.54
N SER A 131 -16.02 -15.27 -2.30
CA SER A 131 -16.31 -14.10 -1.48
C SER A 131 -15.78 -14.27 -0.06
N LEU A 132 -15.42 -13.15 0.55
CA LEU A 132 -14.96 -13.06 1.93
C LEU A 132 -15.67 -11.89 2.61
N ARG A 133 -16.11 -12.10 3.84
CA ARG A 133 -16.59 -11.03 4.71
C ARG A 133 -15.72 -10.96 5.96
N PHE A 134 -15.27 -9.77 6.31
CA PHE A 134 -14.49 -9.52 7.52
C PHE A 134 -15.02 -8.27 8.23
N GLY A 135 -15.81 -8.47 9.29
CA GLY A 135 -16.59 -7.39 9.89
C GLY A 135 -17.56 -6.77 8.88
N ASP A 136 -17.43 -5.45 8.66
CA ASP A 136 -18.21 -4.69 7.68
C ASP A 136 -17.59 -4.66 6.28
N ALA A 137 -16.35 -5.15 6.14
CA ALA A 137 -15.70 -5.28 4.86
C ALA A 137 -16.23 -6.51 4.11
N TRP A 138 -16.47 -6.35 2.82
CA TRP A 138 -16.85 -7.43 1.92
C TRP A 138 -15.97 -7.44 0.69
N PHE A 139 -15.59 -8.64 0.26
CA PHE A 139 -14.73 -8.88 -0.89
C PHE A 139 -15.34 -9.93 -1.80
N ARG A 140 -15.18 -9.75 -3.10
CA ARG A 140 -15.48 -10.74 -4.13
C ARG A 140 -14.29 -10.84 -5.08
N LEU A 141 -13.88 -12.07 -5.38
CA LEU A 141 -12.75 -12.36 -6.25
C LEU A 141 -13.23 -13.23 -7.42
N TRP A 142 -12.66 -13.04 -8.61
CA TRP A 142 -12.93 -13.90 -9.77
C TRP A 142 -11.67 -14.09 -10.63
N PRO A 143 -11.61 -15.14 -11.46
CA PRO A 143 -10.47 -15.38 -12.34
C PRO A 143 -10.30 -14.21 -13.33
N SER A 144 -9.08 -13.68 -13.43
CA SER A 144 -8.68 -12.71 -14.47
C SER A 144 -7.21 -12.93 -14.83
N GLU A 145 -6.83 -12.55 -16.05
CA GLU A 145 -5.44 -12.56 -16.52
C GLU A 145 -4.63 -11.37 -15.98
N SER A 146 -5.29 -10.40 -15.37
CA SER A 146 -4.68 -9.19 -14.81
C SER A 146 -5.20 -8.93 -13.40
N LEU A 147 -4.54 -8.04 -12.66
CA LEU A 147 -5.07 -7.55 -11.40
C LEU A 147 -6.07 -6.42 -11.70
N GLU A 148 -7.35 -6.68 -11.46
CA GLU A 148 -8.42 -5.70 -11.58
C GLU A 148 -8.99 -5.44 -10.19
N ILE A 149 -9.03 -4.19 -9.75
CA ILE A 149 -9.52 -3.83 -8.42
C ILE A 149 -10.59 -2.77 -8.54
N THR A 150 -11.75 -3.06 -7.96
CA THR A 150 -12.82 -2.11 -7.66
C THR A 150 -12.90 -1.93 -6.16
N CYS A 151 -12.72 -0.70 -5.67
CA CYS A 151 -12.78 -0.35 -4.26
C CYS A 151 -13.89 0.67 -4.03
N THR A 152 -14.84 0.32 -3.17
CA THR A 152 -15.94 1.18 -2.73
C THR A 152 -15.79 1.54 -1.26
N ILE A 153 -15.72 2.83 -0.96
CA ILE A 153 -15.78 3.33 0.42
C ILE A 153 -17.20 3.80 0.73
N LYS A 154 -17.62 3.58 1.97
CA LYS A 154 -18.97 3.96 2.42
C LYS A 154 -18.95 4.29 3.90
N TYR A 155 -19.13 5.57 4.20
CA TYR A 155 -19.15 6.11 5.55
C TYR A 155 -20.54 6.63 5.90
N ASP A 156 -20.89 6.58 7.18
CA ASP A 156 -22.01 7.34 7.70
C ASP A 156 -21.52 8.77 8.00
N HIS A 157 -21.46 9.59 6.95
CA HIS A 157 -20.87 10.93 7.02
C HIS A 157 -21.68 11.91 6.15
N PRO A 158 -22.01 13.12 6.64
CA PRO A 158 -22.93 14.03 5.96
C PRO A 158 -22.39 14.60 4.63
N PHE A 159 -21.07 14.77 4.51
CA PHE A 159 -20.44 15.36 3.32
C PHE A 159 -19.87 14.34 2.33
N ILE A 160 -19.41 13.18 2.80
CA ILE A 160 -18.71 12.22 1.92
C ILE A 160 -19.72 11.19 1.44
N PRO A 161 -20.07 11.20 0.14
CA PRO A 161 -20.91 10.16 -0.41
C PRO A 161 -20.14 8.84 -0.50
N GLU A 162 -20.87 7.78 -0.84
CA GLU A 162 -20.25 6.56 -1.35
C GLU A 162 -19.39 6.91 -2.58
N GLN A 163 -18.15 6.40 -2.61
CA GLN A 163 -17.23 6.60 -3.73
C GLN A 163 -16.67 5.24 -4.17
N THR A 164 -16.50 5.07 -5.48
CA THR A 164 -15.94 3.86 -6.09
C THR A 164 -14.82 4.22 -7.03
N ALA A 165 -13.69 3.55 -6.88
CA ALA A 165 -12.55 3.61 -7.78
C ALA A 165 -12.34 2.21 -8.40
N SER A 166 -12.15 2.12 -9.72
CA SER A 166 -11.99 0.84 -10.42
C SER A 166 -10.89 0.94 -11.48
N PHE A 167 -9.90 0.05 -11.39
CA PHE A 167 -8.74 0.06 -12.29
C PHE A 167 -8.22 -1.36 -12.57
N THR A 168 -7.77 -1.58 -13.81
CA THR A 168 -6.81 -2.63 -14.13
C THR A 168 -5.40 -2.13 -13.83
N ILE A 169 -4.65 -2.86 -13.01
CA ILE A 169 -3.37 -2.42 -12.48
C ILE A 169 -2.26 -2.71 -13.52
N SER A 170 -1.58 -1.64 -13.93
CA SER A 170 -0.31 -1.66 -14.65
C SER A 170 0.59 -0.54 -14.11
N PRO A 171 1.90 -0.55 -14.37
CA PRO A 171 2.78 0.55 -13.95
C PRO A 171 2.31 1.92 -14.44
N GLU A 172 1.78 2.00 -15.67
CA GLU A 172 1.27 3.23 -16.27
C GLU A 172 -0.02 3.72 -15.60
N THR A 173 -0.99 2.82 -15.41
CA THR A 173 -2.24 3.16 -14.71
C THR A 173 -1.98 3.51 -13.25
N TYR A 174 -1.10 2.74 -12.59
CA TYR A 174 -0.75 2.97 -11.19
C TYR A 174 -0.13 4.35 -11.00
N LEU A 175 0.91 4.68 -11.78
CA LEU A 175 1.62 5.96 -11.66
C LEU A 175 0.70 7.17 -11.91
N ARG A 176 -0.21 7.07 -12.88
CA ARG A 176 -1.07 8.19 -13.28
C ARG A 176 -2.33 8.33 -12.42
N GLU A 177 -2.98 7.23 -12.11
CA GLU A 177 -4.35 7.24 -11.57
C GLU A 177 -4.41 6.91 -10.07
N ILE A 178 -3.46 6.14 -9.54
CA ILE A 178 -3.56 5.58 -8.19
C ILE A 178 -2.52 6.20 -7.26
N ALA A 179 -1.25 6.19 -7.66
CA ALA A 179 -0.13 6.67 -6.88
C ALA A 179 -0.31 8.10 -6.33
N PRO A 180 -0.96 9.06 -7.04
CA PRO A 180 -1.15 10.42 -6.50
C PRO A 180 -2.22 10.55 -5.42
N ALA A 181 -3.01 9.52 -5.12
CA ALA A 181 -4.10 9.61 -4.15
C ALA A 181 -3.56 9.62 -2.71
N ARG A 182 -3.70 10.76 -2.02
CA ARG A 182 -3.20 10.94 -0.66
C ARG A 182 -4.07 10.25 0.37
N THR A 183 -3.47 9.98 1.51
CA THR A 183 -4.23 9.60 2.69
C THR A 183 -5.25 10.66 3.06
N TYR A 184 -6.27 10.22 3.79
CA TYR A 184 -7.31 11.10 4.27
C TYR A 184 -7.74 10.74 5.68
N ILE A 185 -8.37 11.70 6.34
CA ILE A 185 -8.88 11.55 7.69
C ILE A 185 -10.10 12.44 7.91
N PHE A 186 -11.04 11.98 8.72
CA PHE A 186 -12.12 12.85 9.21
C PHE A 186 -11.58 13.79 10.29
N ARG A 187 -12.03 15.04 10.31
CA ARG A 187 -11.49 16.06 11.20
C ARG A 187 -11.55 15.66 12.67
N GLU A 188 -12.65 15.07 13.09
CA GLU A 188 -12.86 14.59 14.46
C GLU A 188 -11.85 13.48 14.83
N GLU A 189 -11.56 12.56 13.88
CA GLU A 189 -10.53 11.53 14.07
C GLU A 189 -9.13 12.13 14.14
N ALA A 190 -8.85 13.17 13.36
CA ALA A 190 -7.56 13.86 13.39
C ALA A 190 -7.33 14.53 14.75
N GLU A 191 -8.36 15.20 15.29
CA GLU A 191 -8.33 15.81 16.63
C GLU A 191 -8.07 14.75 17.71
N GLU A 192 -8.69 13.56 17.61
CA GLU A 192 -8.44 12.45 18.53
C GLU A 192 -6.98 11.95 18.46
N ILE A 193 -6.47 11.67 17.26
CA ILE A 193 -5.10 11.18 17.05
C ILE A 193 -4.08 12.18 17.59
N ILE A 194 -4.28 13.48 17.32
CA ILE A 194 -3.41 14.55 17.83
C ILE A 194 -3.48 14.63 19.35
N SER A 195 -4.67 14.49 19.96
CA SER A 195 -4.83 14.52 21.41
C SER A 195 -4.08 13.39 22.13
N ARG A 196 -3.86 12.27 21.43
CA ARG A 196 -3.07 11.11 21.89
C ARG A 196 -1.57 11.26 21.62
N GLY A 197 -1.14 12.41 21.09
CA GLY A 197 0.25 12.69 20.74
C GLY A 197 0.75 11.94 19.50
N LEU A 198 -0.15 11.48 18.63
CA LEU A 198 0.16 10.88 17.33
C LEU A 198 -0.05 11.91 16.20
N GLY A 199 0.27 11.55 14.96
CA GLY A 199 0.06 12.42 13.80
C GLY A 199 1.02 13.60 13.72
N LYS A 200 2.19 13.50 14.38
CA LYS A 200 3.14 14.61 14.54
C LYS A 200 3.75 15.10 13.22
N GLY A 201 3.76 14.28 12.18
CA GLY A 201 4.21 14.63 10.84
C GLY A 201 3.09 14.94 9.86
N GLY A 202 1.83 14.91 10.30
CA GLY A 202 0.67 15.20 9.47
C GLY A 202 0.54 16.69 9.14
N SER A 203 0.13 17.00 7.92
CA SER A 203 -0.16 18.34 7.44
C SER A 203 -1.22 18.29 6.33
N LEU A 204 -1.81 19.43 5.98
CA LEU A 204 -2.75 19.51 4.84
C LEU A 204 -2.07 19.27 3.47
N GLU A 205 -0.73 19.29 3.42
CA GLU A 205 0.00 18.92 2.22
C GLU A 205 -0.03 17.40 1.99
N CYS A 206 0.07 16.63 3.08
CA CYS A 206 0.14 15.18 3.04
C CYS A 206 -1.14 14.44 3.46
N VAL A 207 -2.16 15.14 3.94
CA VAL A 207 -3.42 14.52 4.38
C VAL A 207 -4.58 15.30 3.82
N LEU A 208 -5.51 14.62 3.15
CA LEU A 208 -6.81 15.18 2.80
C LEU A 208 -7.72 15.15 4.03
N VAL A 209 -8.04 16.32 4.59
CA VAL A 209 -8.88 16.39 5.79
C VAL A 209 -10.32 16.66 5.41
N ILE A 210 -11.21 15.80 5.90
CA ILE A 210 -12.63 15.81 5.61
C ILE A 210 -13.39 16.34 6.83
N THR A 211 -14.19 17.38 6.65
CA THR A 211 -15.08 17.96 7.65
C THR A 211 -16.54 17.62 7.33
N GLN A 212 -17.47 17.89 8.25
CA GLN A 212 -18.89 17.65 8.03
C GLN A 212 -19.49 18.49 6.89
N GLU A 213 -18.84 19.58 6.49
CA GLU A 213 -19.31 20.51 5.46
C GLU A 213 -18.49 20.51 4.16
N GLY A 214 -17.30 19.89 4.16
CA GLY A 214 -16.35 20.06 3.07
C GLY A 214 -14.98 19.44 3.29
N TYR A 215 -14.10 19.55 2.29
CA TYR A 215 -12.68 19.29 2.46
C TYR A 215 -11.96 20.55 3.00
N MET A 216 -10.98 20.38 3.90
CA MET A 216 -10.12 21.49 4.34
C MET A 216 -9.07 21.89 3.29
N ASN A 217 -8.73 20.96 2.41
CA ASN A 217 -7.78 21.11 1.31
C ASN A 217 -8.34 20.38 0.09
N GLU A 218 -8.16 20.95 -1.10
CA GLU A 218 -8.75 20.41 -2.33
C GLU A 218 -8.25 18.98 -2.63
N PRO A 219 -9.14 18.06 -3.04
CA PRO A 219 -8.74 16.73 -3.43
C PRO A 219 -8.09 16.76 -4.83
N ARG A 220 -7.13 15.86 -5.05
CA ARG A 220 -6.45 15.67 -6.36
C ARG A 220 -7.35 14.98 -7.38
N PHE A 221 -8.30 14.18 -6.89
CA PHE A 221 -9.31 13.48 -7.68
C PHE A 221 -10.67 13.61 -6.98
N PRO A 222 -11.79 13.66 -7.74
CA PRO A 222 -13.12 13.66 -7.13
C PRO A 222 -13.38 12.47 -6.19
N ASP A 223 -12.74 11.34 -6.46
CA ASP A 223 -12.79 10.07 -5.74
C ASP A 223 -11.45 9.74 -5.03
N GLU A 224 -10.64 10.75 -4.68
CA GLU A 224 -9.32 10.57 -4.04
C GLU A 224 -9.35 9.63 -2.82
N PRO A 225 -10.32 9.70 -1.89
CA PRO A 225 -10.44 8.74 -0.80
C PRO A 225 -10.60 7.27 -1.25
N ALA A 226 -11.38 7.00 -2.30
CA ALA A 226 -11.56 5.64 -2.81
C ALA A 226 -10.31 5.13 -3.52
N ARG A 227 -9.64 6.00 -4.30
CA ARG A 227 -8.34 5.70 -4.92
C ARG A 227 -7.26 5.42 -3.89
N HIS A 228 -7.25 6.15 -2.78
CA HIS A 228 -6.31 5.92 -1.70
C HIS A 228 -6.55 4.57 -1.02
N LYS A 229 -7.80 4.20 -0.73
CA LYS A 229 -8.09 2.86 -0.19
C LYS A 229 -7.73 1.73 -1.14
N LEU A 230 -7.88 1.95 -2.45
CA LEU A 230 -7.38 1.03 -3.47
C LEU A 230 -5.84 0.93 -3.44
N MET A 231 -5.13 2.05 -3.28
CA MET A 231 -3.68 2.10 -3.13
C MET A 231 -3.23 1.33 -1.88
N ASP A 232 -3.87 1.55 -0.72
CA ASP A 232 -3.63 0.80 0.52
C ASP A 232 -3.80 -0.70 0.30
N MET A 233 -4.89 -1.11 -0.37
CA MET A 233 -5.14 -2.51 -0.70
C MET A 233 -4.03 -3.13 -1.54
N ILE A 234 -3.53 -2.43 -2.57
CA ILE A 234 -2.39 -2.93 -3.38
C ILE A 234 -1.17 -3.16 -2.48
N GLY A 235 -0.89 -2.25 -1.56
CA GLY A 235 0.21 -2.37 -0.61
C GLY A 235 0.06 -3.54 0.36
N ASP A 236 -1.11 -3.69 0.96
CA ASP A 236 -1.39 -4.80 1.88
C ASP A 236 -1.40 -6.15 1.16
N LEU A 237 -1.93 -6.21 -0.07
CA LEU A 237 -1.96 -7.43 -0.86
C LEU A 237 -0.58 -7.86 -1.37
N ALA A 238 0.39 -6.93 -1.44
CA ALA A 238 1.78 -7.28 -1.74
C ALA A 238 2.37 -8.27 -0.70
N LEU A 239 1.85 -8.29 0.52
CA LEU A 239 2.25 -9.22 1.60
C LEU A 239 1.90 -10.69 1.30
N VAL A 240 1.12 -10.96 0.24
CA VAL A 240 0.93 -12.31 -0.31
C VAL A 240 2.27 -12.90 -0.79
N GLY A 241 3.23 -12.06 -1.21
CA GLY A 241 4.55 -12.51 -1.67
C GLY A 241 4.53 -13.15 -3.06
N ALA A 242 3.55 -12.77 -3.89
CA ALA A 242 3.37 -13.17 -5.28
C ALA A 242 2.67 -12.02 -6.05
N ARG A 243 2.83 -11.97 -7.38
CA ARG A 243 1.97 -11.15 -8.24
C ARG A 243 0.53 -11.66 -8.13
N LEU A 244 -0.43 -10.77 -8.25
CA LEU A 244 -1.84 -11.16 -8.33
C LEU A 244 -2.34 -11.03 -9.76
N ALA A 245 -3.14 -12.01 -10.18
CA ALA A 245 -3.88 -12.02 -11.44
C ALA A 245 -5.28 -12.55 -11.14
N LEU A 246 -6.16 -11.61 -10.82
CA LEU A 246 -7.54 -11.85 -10.40
C LEU A 246 -8.30 -10.54 -10.47
N GLY A 247 -9.61 -10.64 -10.66
CA GLY A 247 -10.49 -9.52 -10.38
C GLY A 247 -10.91 -9.51 -8.93
N LEU A 248 -10.99 -8.32 -8.35
CA LEU A 248 -11.29 -8.07 -6.95
C LEU A 248 -12.25 -6.89 -6.82
N GLU A 249 -13.37 -7.10 -6.15
CA GLU A 249 -14.26 -6.05 -5.68
C GLU A 249 -14.20 -6.00 -4.16
N ALA A 250 -14.06 -4.80 -3.59
CA ALA A 250 -13.99 -4.57 -2.16
C ALA A 250 -14.93 -3.44 -1.75
N THR A 251 -15.72 -3.66 -0.72
CA THR A 251 -16.57 -2.64 -0.08
C THR A 251 -16.12 -2.45 1.36
N ARG A 252 -15.90 -1.19 1.76
CA ARG A 252 -15.38 -0.79 3.07
C ARG A 252 -14.08 -1.51 3.48
N PRO A 253 -13.04 -1.53 2.61
CA PRO A 253 -11.77 -2.15 2.95
C PRO A 253 -11.02 -1.36 4.04
N GLY A 254 -9.99 -1.99 4.59
CA GLY A 254 -9.07 -1.42 5.57
C GLY A 254 -8.02 -2.44 5.96
N HIS A 255 -6.87 -2.02 6.50
CA HIS A 255 -5.68 -2.87 6.63
C HIS A 255 -5.95 -4.25 7.25
N ARG A 256 -6.67 -4.33 8.37
CA ARG A 256 -7.02 -5.62 9.00
C ARG A 256 -7.83 -6.54 8.08
N ALA A 257 -8.78 -5.98 7.34
CA ALA A 257 -9.59 -6.72 6.38
C ALA A 257 -8.77 -7.10 5.14
N ASN A 258 -7.86 -6.23 4.70
CA ASN A 258 -6.94 -6.48 3.60
C ASN A 258 -5.94 -7.61 3.95
N HIS A 259 -5.45 -7.66 5.18
CA HIS A 259 -4.58 -8.75 5.66
C HIS A 259 -5.34 -10.08 5.73
N ALA A 260 -6.61 -10.05 6.18
CA ALA A 260 -7.47 -11.23 6.14
C ALA A 260 -7.72 -11.71 4.69
N LEU A 261 -7.92 -10.78 3.75
CA LEU A 261 -8.05 -11.07 2.33
C LEU A 261 -6.74 -11.66 1.76
N ALA A 262 -5.59 -11.09 2.07
CA ALA A 262 -4.29 -11.61 1.65
C ALA A 262 -4.05 -13.04 2.17
N GLY A 263 -4.42 -13.31 3.42
CA GLY A 263 -4.40 -14.66 4.00
C GLY A 263 -5.34 -15.62 3.27
N PHE A 264 -6.56 -15.17 2.98
CA PHE A 264 -7.54 -15.94 2.21
C PHE A 264 -7.04 -16.27 0.80
N ILE A 265 -6.43 -15.32 0.10
CA ILE A 265 -5.82 -15.53 -1.23
C ILE A 265 -4.67 -16.54 -1.13
N ARG A 266 -3.81 -16.47 -0.11
CA ARG A 266 -2.74 -17.47 0.09
C ARG A 266 -3.26 -18.87 0.36
N GLU A 267 -4.40 -19.00 1.03
CA GLU A 267 -4.98 -20.30 1.39
C GLU A 267 -5.79 -20.91 0.24
N LYS A 268 -6.59 -20.10 -0.47
CA LYS A 268 -7.57 -20.55 -1.47
C LYS A 268 -7.13 -20.29 -2.91
N GLY A 269 -6.19 -19.38 -3.12
CA GLY A 269 -5.66 -19.07 -4.43
C GLY A 269 -4.81 -20.20 -5.00
N VAL A 270 -4.55 -20.08 -6.29
CA VAL A 270 -3.69 -21.03 -7.01
C VAL A 270 -2.54 -20.29 -7.68
N ILE A 271 -1.40 -20.96 -7.77
CA ILE A 271 -0.29 -20.47 -8.58
C ILE A 271 -0.63 -20.72 -10.05
N ILE A 272 -0.53 -19.68 -10.86
CA ILE A 272 -0.79 -19.71 -12.31
C ILE A 272 0.45 -19.35 -13.11
#